data_AF-A0A7C5XC19-F1
#
_entry.id   AF-A0A7C5XC19-F1
#
_cell.length_a   1.000
_cell.length_b   1.000
_cell.length_c   1.000
_cell.angle_alpha   90.00
_cell.angle_beta   90.00
_cell.angle_gamma   90.00
#
_symmetry.space_group_name_H-M   'P 1'
#
loop_
_entity.id
_entity.type
_entity.pdbx_description
1 polymer ?
#
loop_
_entity_poly.entity_id
_entity_poly.type
_entity_poly.pdbx_seq_one_letter_code
_entity_poly.pdbx_strand_id
1 'polypeptide(L)'
;VMQSRWGTHGDYSAIVLSPNSVQEMFELTIRAFNLAEKYRTPVILLSDEVVAHMREKVIVPPAEKVEIINRRKPKLGERAFFGLDEVPPMPSVGEGFNVAVTGSTHNEFGIRFTADPLVHRRLVERLNGKIQNHVNEIAEVEVHNIENCRVGIVAYGCTSRAVYDVVEEAEAKGVPVGYVRLKTLWPFPEEAVKKLAETASKIIVPEMNLRQIFYEVERTVGGRAEVVPVNKIGGGELITPEEILGKILEEDE
;
A
#
# COMPACT_ATOMS: atom_id res chain seq x y z
N VAL A 1 10.33 -1.66 4.25
CA VAL A 1 9.34 -1.43 3.16
C VAL A 1 9.73 -2.09 1.85
N MET A 2 10.92 -1.84 1.29
CA MET A 2 11.25 -2.36 -0.05
C MET A 2 11.20 -3.89 -0.19
N GLN A 3 11.57 -4.63 0.85
CA GLN A 3 11.43 -6.10 0.88
C GLN A 3 9.97 -6.55 0.68
N SER A 4 8.97 -5.80 1.14
CA SER A 4 7.57 -6.16 0.95
C SER A 4 7.08 -5.97 -0.49
N ARG A 5 7.87 -5.30 -1.34
CA ARG A 5 7.63 -5.17 -2.79
C ARG A 5 8.54 -6.06 -3.61
N TRP A 6 9.83 -6.09 -3.30
CA TRP A 6 10.86 -6.74 -4.13
C TRP A 6 11.56 -7.93 -3.45
N GLY A 7 11.02 -8.43 -2.34
CA GLY A 7 11.63 -9.53 -1.60
C GLY A 7 11.54 -10.90 -2.28
N THR A 8 10.82 -11.02 -3.39
CA THR A 8 10.68 -12.27 -4.18
C THR A 8 11.33 -12.13 -5.55
N HIS A 9 11.71 -13.25 -6.15
CA HIS A 9 12.14 -13.29 -7.55
C HIS A 9 10.94 -13.27 -8.50
N GLY A 10 11.18 -12.81 -9.74
CA GLY A 10 10.17 -12.74 -10.79
C GLY A 10 9.17 -11.59 -10.63
N ASP A 11 8.34 -11.40 -11.64
CA ASP A 11 7.36 -10.31 -11.69
C ASP A 11 6.09 -10.65 -10.93
N TYR A 12 5.81 -9.86 -9.89
CA TYR A 12 4.55 -9.91 -9.18
C TYR A 12 4.18 -8.52 -8.66
N SER A 13 2.90 -8.35 -8.34
CA SER A 13 2.39 -7.12 -7.75
C SER A 13 1.88 -7.41 -6.34
N ALA A 14 2.50 -6.78 -5.36
CA ALA A 14 2.16 -6.94 -3.96
C ALA A 14 0.98 -6.04 -3.55
N ILE A 15 0.19 -6.50 -2.58
CA ILE A 15 -0.69 -5.64 -1.79
C ILE A 15 -0.06 -5.52 -0.39
N VAL A 16 0.25 -4.30 0.03
CA VAL A 16 0.88 -4.04 1.32
C VAL A 16 0.20 -2.87 2.02
N LEU A 17 -0.34 -3.14 3.20
CA LEU A 17 -1.03 -2.18 4.06
C LEU A 17 -0.11 -1.75 5.19
N SER A 18 -0.21 -0.50 5.66
CA SER A 18 0.62 0.04 6.74
C SER A 18 -0.25 0.84 7.73
N PRO A 19 -0.59 0.25 8.88
CA PRO A 19 -1.36 0.93 9.93
C PRO A 19 -0.50 1.92 10.73
N ASN A 20 -1.10 2.98 11.24
CA ASN A 20 -0.44 3.93 12.17
C ASN A 20 -1.02 3.92 13.60
N SER A 21 -2.03 3.09 13.87
CA SER A 21 -2.75 3.06 15.16
C SER A 21 -3.24 1.65 15.48
N VAL A 22 -3.63 1.42 16.74
CA VAL A 22 -4.23 0.15 17.17
C VAL A 22 -5.59 -0.07 16.51
N GLN A 23 -6.35 1.02 16.26
CA GLN A 23 -7.61 0.95 15.52
C GLN A 23 -7.37 0.51 14.06
N GLU A 24 -6.38 1.09 13.38
CA GLU A 24 -6.06 0.69 12.01
C GLU A 24 -5.46 -0.71 11.93
N MET A 25 -4.70 -1.15 12.94
CA MET A 25 -4.26 -2.55 13.02
C MET A 25 -5.46 -3.51 12.96
N PHE A 26 -6.54 -3.22 13.68
CA PHE A 26 -7.77 -4.03 13.63
C PHE A 26 -8.44 -3.96 12.25
N GLU A 27 -8.69 -2.74 11.74
CA GLU A 27 -9.44 -2.53 10.49
C GLU A 27 -8.67 -3.02 9.26
N LEU A 28 -7.39 -2.70 9.15
CA LEU A 28 -6.55 -3.13 8.03
C LEU A 28 -6.25 -4.62 8.06
N THR A 29 -6.32 -5.29 9.21
CA THR A 29 -6.27 -6.77 9.26
C THR A 29 -7.48 -7.38 8.57
N ILE A 30 -8.70 -6.92 8.87
CA ILE A 30 -9.92 -7.37 8.20
C ILE A 30 -9.82 -7.12 6.70
N ARG A 31 -9.40 -5.89 6.34
CA ARG A 31 -9.19 -5.50 4.96
C ARG A 31 -8.15 -6.37 4.25
N ALA A 32 -7.06 -6.75 4.93
CA ALA A 32 -6.03 -7.62 4.36
C ALA A 32 -6.59 -9.00 3.98
N PHE A 33 -7.41 -9.61 4.83
CA PHE A 33 -8.09 -10.87 4.51
C PHE A 33 -9.06 -10.69 3.34
N ASN A 34 -9.88 -9.62 3.34
CA ASN A 34 -10.81 -9.33 2.26
C ASN A 34 -10.09 -9.14 0.91
N LEU A 35 -8.96 -8.41 0.89
CA LEU A 35 -8.15 -8.21 -0.32
C LEU A 35 -7.48 -9.52 -0.77
N ALA A 36 -7.01 -10.35 0.17
CA ALA A 36 -6.41 -11.66 -0.14
C ALA A 36 -7.44 -12.61 -0.79
N GLU A 37 -8.67 -12.62 -0.27
CA GLU A 37 -9.80 -13.38 -0.83
C GLU A 37 -10.22 -12.81 -2.20
N LYS A 38 -10.39 -11.49 -2.30
CA LYS A 38 -10.85 -10.79 -3.52
C LYS A 38 -9.88 -10.97 -4.68
N TYR A 39 -8.57 -10.81 -4.46
CA TYR A 39 -7.55 -10.79 -5.53
C TYR A 39 -6.71 -12.08 -5.60
N ARG A 40 -6.99 -13.06 -4.72
CA ARG A 40 -6.23 -14.32 -4.62
C ARG A 40 -4.73 -14.10 -4.62
N THR A 41 -4.26 -13.24 -3.73
CA THR A 41 -2.86 -12.85 -3.65
C THR A 41 -2.43 -12.71 -2.18
N PRO A 42 -1.16 -12.96 -1.84
CA PRO A 42 -0.66 -12.61 -0.51
C PRO A 42 -0.79 -11.12 -0.26
N VAL A 43 -1.36 -10.76 0.90
CA VAL A 43 -1.43 -9.38 1.39
C VAL A 43 -0.56 -9.27 2.62
N ILE A 44 0.29 -8.25 2.67
CA ILE A 44 1.20 -8.00 3.79
C ILE A 44 0.62 -6.87 4.63
N LEU A 45 0.39 -7.12 5.91
CA LEU A 45 0.16 -6.07 6.90
C LEU A 45 1.52 -5.67 7.48
N LEU A 46 2.07 -4.55 6.99
CA LEU A 46 3.38 -4.04 7.38
C LEU A 46 3.25 -3.04 8.53
N SER A 47 3.18 -3.57 9.75
CA SER A 47 3.25 -2.79 10.98
C SER A 47 4.71 -2.53 11.39
N ASP A 48 4.89 -1.63 12.35
CA ASP A 48 6.15 -1.38 13.04
C ASP A 48 6.05 -1.72 14.53
N GLU A 49 7.20 -1.68 15.21
CA GLU A 49 7.35 -2.01 16.63
C GLU A 49 6.63 -1.00 17.53
N VAL A 50 6.52 0.27 17.11
CA VAL A 50 5.87 1.32 17.87
C VAL A 50 4.37 1.06 17.94
N VAL A 51 3.73 0.84 16.79
CA VAL A 51 2.30 0.50 16.71
C VAL A 51 2.02 -0.82 17.45
N ALA A 52 2.94 -1.79 17.38
CA ALA A 52 2.78 -3.06 18.08
C ALA A 52 2.79 -2.94 19.62
N HIS A 53 3.50 -1.97 20.18
CA HIS A 53 3.55 -1.72 21.63
C HIS A 53 2.58 -0.64 22.12
N MET A 54 1.93 0.09 21.20
CA MET A 54 0.93 1.09 21.54
C MET A 54 -0.30 0.47 22.21
N ARG A 55 -0.92 1.26 23.10
CA ARG A 55 -2.20 0.93 23.75
C ARG A 55 -3.17 2.08 23.53
N GLU A 56 -4.20 1.82 22.75
CA GLU A 56 -5.25 2.77 22.44
C GLU A 56 -6.61 2.10 22.66
N LYS A 57 -7.67 2.90 22.79
CA LYS A 57 -9.03 2.39 22.78
C LYS A 57 -9.36 1.92 21.36
N VAL A 58 -9.81 0.67 21.23
CA VAL A 58 -10.31 0.12 19.96
C VAL A 58 -11.83 0.08 19.99
N ILE A 59 -12.45 0.52 18.91
CA ILE A 59 -13.88 0.39 18.65
C ILE A 59 -14.08 -0.85 17.79
N VAL A 60 -14.65 -1.89 18.40
CA VAL A 60 -15.00 -3.13 17.69
C VAL A 60 -16.47 -3.04 17.27
N PRO A 61 -16.78 -3.00 15.96
CA PRO A 61 -18.16 -3.00 15.50
C PRO A 61 -18.82 -4.38 15.79
N PRO A 62 -20.15 -4.44 15.88
CA PRO A 62 -20.88 -5.71 15.85
C PRO A 62 -20.49 -6.55 14.63
N ALA A 63 -20.47 -7.89 14.78
CA ALA A 63 -19.97 -8.80 13.75
C ALA A 63 -20.72 -8.66 12.41
N GLU A 64 -22.00 -8.32 12.44
CA GLU A 64 -22.85 -8.14 11.26
C GLU A 64 -22.50 -6.89 10.45
N LYS A 65 -21.78 -5.94 11.07
CA LYS A 65 -21.28 -4.72 10.42
C LYS A 65 -19.87 -4.87 9.87
N VAL A 66 -19.20 -6.00 10.14
CA VAL A 66 -17.88 -6.29 9.58
C VAL A 66 -18.08 -6.78 8.14
N GLU A 67 -17.48 -6.06 7.19
CA GLU A 67 -17.46 -6.49 5.80
C GLU A 67 -16.61 -7.76 5.66
N ILE A 68 -17.18 -8.81 5.07
CA ILE A 68 -16.48 -10.05 4.77
C ILE A 68 -16.60 -10.35 3.28
N ILE A 69 -15.46 -10.37 2.60
CA ILE A 69 -15.36 -10.76 1.19
C ILE A 69 -14.84 -12.18 1.13
N ASN A 70 -15.66 -13.08 0.57
CA ASN A 70 -15.26 -14.46 0.30
C ASN A 70 -14.74 -14.59 -1.13
N ARG A 71 -13.69 -15.38 -1.34
CA ARG A 71 -13.22 -15.68 -2.70
C ARG A 71 -14.32 -16.30 -3.55
N ARG A 72 -14.31 -15.98 -4.84
CA ARG A 72 -15.25 -16.55 -5.80
C ARG A 72 -15.01 -18.06 -5.95
N LYS A 73 -16.10 -18.83 -5.83
CA LYS A 73 -16.12 -20.28 -6.05
C LYS A 73 -16.45 -20.63 -7.50
N PRO A 74 -15.90 -21.73 -8.03
CA PRO A 74 -16.24 -22.19 -9.37
C PRO A 74 -17.65 -22.81 -9.39
N LYS A 75 -18.31 -22.70 -10.54
CA LYS A 75 -19.58 -23.38 -10.81
C LYS A 75 -19.32 -24.82 -11.25
N LEU A 76 -20.30 -25.69 -11.03
CA LEU A 76 -20.20 -27.09 -11.45
C LEU A 76 -19.95 -27.18 -12.96
N GLY A 77 -18.93 -27.95 -13.36
CA GLY A 77 -18.54 -28.12 -14.76
C GLY A 77 -17.57 -27.07 -15.31
N GLU A 78 -17.28 -25.98 -14.57
CA GLU A 78 -16.22 -25.04 -14.96
C GLU A 78 -14.85 -25.73 -14.95
N ARG A 79 -14.04 -25.39 -15.96
CA ARG A 79 -12.68 -25.87 -16.18
C ARG A 79 -11.81 -24.70 -16.61
N ALA A 80 -10.51 -24.95 -16.82
CA ALA A 80 -9.58 -23.93 -17.29
C ALA A 80 -9.57 -22.66 -16.40
N PHE A 81 -9.64 -22.84 -15.08
CA PHE A 81 -9.84 -21.74 -14.12
C PHE A 81 -8.90 -20.56 -14.35
N PHE A 82 -7.63 -20.83 -14.67
CA PHE A 82 -6.61 -19.79 -14.84
C PHE A 82 -6.71 -19.02 -16.17
N GLY A 83 -7.67 -19.37 -17.05
CA GLY A 83 -7.95 -18.67 -18.30
C GLY A 83 -9.33 -18.00 -18.37
N LEU A 84 -10.15 -18.09 -17.31
CA LEU A 84 -11.53 -17.57 -17.34
C LEU A 84 -11.58 -16.04 -17.15
N ASP A 85 -10.99 -15.58 -16.05
CA ASP A 85 -11.00 -14.17 -15.65
C ASP A 85 -9.63 -13.75 -15.12
N GLU A 86 -9.47 -12.44 -14.98
CA GLU A 86 -8.29 -11.83 -14.36
C GLU A 86 -8.05 -12.36 -12.95
N VAL A 87 -9.08 -12.37 -12.09
CA VAL A 87 -9.08 -13.12 -10.83
C VAL A 87 -9.91 -14.40 -10.98
N PRO A 88 -9.27 -15.57 -11.16
CA PRO A 88 -9.99 -16.82 -11.41
C PRO A 88 -10.75 -17.33 -10.18
N PRO A 89 -11.84 -18.10 -10.32
CA PRO A 89 -12.49 -18.72 -9.18
C PRO A 89 -11.58 -19.81 -8.57
N MET A 90 -11.71 -20.05 -7.27
CA MET A 90 -10.87 -21.02 -6.53
C MET A 90 -11.73 -22.07 -5.82
N PRO A 91 -11.69 -23.35 -6.23
CA PRO A 91 -12.33 -24.40 -5.46
C PRO A 91 -11.60 -24.64 -4.14
N SER A 92 -12.32 -25.11 -3.12
CA SER A 92 -11.70 -25.71 -1.95
C SER A 92 -11.33 -27.17 -2.20
N VAL A 93 -10.33 -27.65 -1.47
CA VAL A 93 -10.01 -29.07 -1.42
C VAL A 93 -11.24 -29.85 -0.94
N GLY A 94 -11.58 -30.91 -1.66
CA GLY A 94 -12.72 -31.78 -1.34
C GLY A 94 -14.05 -31.41 -2.01
N GLU A 95 -14.13 -30.30 -2.75
CA GLU A 95 -15.37 -29.88 -3.47
C GLU A 95 -15.59 -30.60 -4.82
N GLY A 96 -14.81 -31.64 -5.13
CA GLY A 96 -14.97 -32.44 -6.35
C GLY A 96 -14.37 -31.82 -7.63
N PHE A 97 -13.60 -30.73 -7.50
CA PHE A 97 -12.86 -30.12 -8.62
C PHE A 97 -11.42 -30.65 -8.69
N ASN A 98 -11.00 -31.04 -9.89
CA ASN A 98 -9.61 -31.45 -10.16
C ASN A 98 -8.81 -30.23 -10.62
N VAL A 99 -8.00 -29.66 -9.73
CA VAL A 99 -7.15 -28.50 -10.03
C VAL A 99 -5.69 -28.83 -9.79
N ALA A 100 -4.87 -28.68 -10.82
CA ALA A 100 -3.42 -28.70 -10.67
C ALA A 100 -2.94 -27.34 -10.17
N VAL A 101 -2.18 -27.34 -9.06
CA VAL A 101 -1.55 -26.14 -8.50
C VAL A 101 -0.05 -26.34 -8.51
N THR A 102 0.69 -25.39 -9.08
CA THR A 102 2.14 -25.45 -9.24
C THR A 102 2.74 -24.04 -9.19
N GLY A 103 3.96 -23.92 -8.68
CA GLY A 103 4.73 -22.67 -8.72
C GLY A 103 5.39 -22.40 -10.07
N SER A 104 5.44 -23.39 -10.97
CA SER A 104 5.95 -23.19 -12.33
C SER A 104 4.91 -22.55 -13.25
N THR A 105 5.37 -21.97 -14.35
CA THR A 105 4.50 -21.58 -15.47
C THR A 105 3.55 -22.72 -15.84
N HIS A 106 2.28 -22.38 -15.99
CA HIS A 106 1.21 -23.31 -16.30
C HIS A 106 0.20 -22.70 -17.27
N ASN A 107 -0.49 -23.56 -18.00
CA ASN A 107 -1.59 -23.16 -18.87
C ASN A 107 -2.89 -22.91 -18.07
N GLU A 108 -3.97 -22.61 -18.76
CA GLU A 108 -5.28 -22.30 -18.17
C GLU A 108 -5.86 -23.40 -17.27
N PHE A 109 -5.41 -24.66 -17.43
CA PHE A 109 -5.82 -25.81 -16.62
C PHE A 109 -4.93 -26.03 -15.38
N GLY A 110 -3.90 -25.20 -15.17
CA GLY A 110 -2.92 -25.39 -14.08
C GLY A 110 -1.85 -26.44 -14.40
N ILE A 111 -1.82 -26.96 -15.63
CA ILE A 111 -0.84 -27.95 -16.08
C ILE A 111 0.45 -27.22 -16.45
N ARG A 112 1.57 -27.73 -15.94
CA ARG A 112 2.90 -27.15 -16.15
C ARG A 112 3.22 -27.02 -17.65
N PHE A 113 3.65 -25.83 -18.06
CA PHE A 113 3.89 -25.49 -19.46
C PHE A 113 5.02 -24.46 -19.59
N THR A 114 6.22 -24.84 -19.15
CA THR A 114 7.32 -23.89 -18.87
C THR A 114 8.14 -23.46 -20.07
N ALA A 115 8.09 -24.19 -21.19
CA ALA A 115 8.91 -23.89 -22.36
C ALA A 115 8.26 -22.87 -23.32
N ASP A 116 6.97 -22.56 -23.13
CA ASP A 116 6.22 -21.69 -24.05
C ASP A 116 6.22 -20.23 -23.57
N PRO A 117 6.78 -19.30 -24.37
CA PRO A 117 6.87 -17.91 -23.99
C PRO A 117 5.53 -17.17 -23.98
N LEU A 118 4.56 -17.58 -24.82
CA LEU A 118 3.24 -16.95 -24.90
C LEU A 118 2.37 -17.33 -23.70
N VAL A 119 2.44 -18.59 -23.27
CA VAL A 119 1.76 -19.04 -22.04
C VAL A 119 2.36 -18.36 -20.83
N HIS A 120 3.70 -18.28 -20.75
CA HIS A 120 4.37 -17.56 -19.66
C HIS A 120 3.97 -16.09 -19.61
N ARG A 121 4.04 -15.39 -20.74
CA ARG A 121 3.64 -13.98 -20.84
C ARG A 121 2.21 -13.76 -20.36
N ARG A 122 1.26 -14.51 -20.91
CA ARG A 122 -0.16 -14.40 -20.52
C ARG A 122 -0.39 -14.64 -19.03
N LEU A 123 0.30 -15.64 -18.45
CA LEU A 123 0.19 -15.95 -17.03
C LEU A 123 0.71 -14.80 -16.16
N VAL A 124 1.92 -14.31 -16.44
CA VAL A 124 2.59 -13.27 -15.63
C VAL A 124 1.91 -11.91 -15.79
N GLU A 125 1.53 -11.52 -17.01
CA GLU A 125 0.80 -10.28 -17.27
C GLU A 125 -0.54 -10.27 -16.53
N ARG A 126 -1.28 -11.37 -16.54
CA ARG A 126 -2.53 -11.48 -15.77
C ARG A 126 -2.30 -11.40 -14.26
N LEU A 127 -1.28 -12.09 -13.73
CA LEU A 127 -0.97 -12.09 -12.30
C LEU A 127 -0.56 -10.70 -11.78
N ASN A 128 0.07 -9.88 -12.62
CA ASN A 128 0.38 -8.49 -12.30
C ASN A 128 -0.82 -7.57 -12.54
N GLY A 129 -1.48 -7.73 -13.69
CA GLY A 129 -2.66 -6.96 -14.11
C GLY A 129 -3.77 -6.97 -13.06
N LYS A 130 -4.04 -8.12 -12.43
CA LYS A 130 -5.07 -8.23 -11.37
C LYS A 130 -4.88 -7.26 -10.19
N ILE A 131 -3.68 -6.70 -10.01
CA ILE A 131 -3.39 -5.70 -8.97
C ILE A 131 -3.18 -4.32 -9.61
N GLN A 132 -2.37 -4.23 -10.67
CA GLN A 132 -2.03 -2.95 -11.32
C GLN A 132 -3.22 -2.31 -12.04
N ASN A 133 -4.20 -3.09 -12.49
CA ASN A 133 -5.42 -2.56 -13.10
C ASN A 133 -6.43 -2.07 -12.04
N HIS A 134 -6.21 -2.42 -10.77
CA HIS A 134 -7.12 -2.15 -9.66
C HIS A 134 -6.49 -1.27 -8.57
N VAL A 135 -5.45 -0.49 -8.90
CA VAL A 135 -4.76 0.39 -7.93
C VAL A 135 -5.76 1.31 -7.23
N ASN A 136 -6.70 1.92 -7.95
CA ASN A 136 -7.67 2.84 -7.36
C ASN A 136 -8.67 2.15 -6.40
N GLU A 137 -8.87 0.83 -6.52
CA GLU A 137 -9.71 0.06 -5.59
C GLU A 137 -8.91 -0.44 -4.37
N ILE A 138 -7.59 -0.60 -4.51
CA ILE A 138 -6.72 -1.22 -3.50
C ILE A 138 -5.95 -0.16 -2.70
N ALA A 139 -5.54 0.93 -3.33
CA ALA A 139 -4.73 1.95 -2.71
C ALA A 139 -5.61 2.88 -1.88
N GLU A 140 -5.40 2.87 -0.57
CA GLU A 140 -6.10 3.74 0.36
C GLU A 140 -5.10 4.73 0.96
N VAL A 141 -5.50 5.99 0.99
CA VAL A 141 -4.75 7.09 1.57
C VAL A 141 -5.68 7.94 2.42
N GLU A 142 -5.14 8.53 3.47
CA GLU A 142 -5.75 9.68 4.12
C GLU A 142 -5.11 10.94 3.54
N VAL A 143 -5.93 11.93 3.18
CA VAL A 143 -5.45 13.16 2.56
C VAL A 143 -5.99 14.37 3.30
N HIS A 144 -5.17 15.41 3.37
CA HIS A 144 -5.55 16.69 3.95
C HIS A 144 -4.93 17.82 3.13
N ASN A 145 -5.74 18.80 2.76
CA ASN A 145 -5.33 20.05 2.11
C ASN A 145 -4.37 19.91 0.89
N ILE A 146 -4.46 18.81 0.15
CA ILE A 146 -3.53 18.49 -0.96
C ILE A 146 -3.76 19.33 -2.23
N GLU A 147 -4.80 20.17 -2.25
CA GLU A 147 -5.12 21.09 -3.35
C GLU A 147 -4.78 22.54 -3.02
N ASN A 148 -4.46 22.86 -1.75
CA ASN A 148 -4.21 24.25 -1.31
C ASN A 148 -3.07 24.30 -0.28
N CYS A 149 -1.95 23.62 -0.58
CA CYS A 149 -0.77 23.61 0.27
C CYS A 149 0.47 24.17 -0.44
N ARG A 150 1.31 24.90 0.30
CA ARG A 150 2.66 25.29 -0.14
C ARG A 150 3.65 24.15 0.09
N VAL A 151 3.53 23.44 1.22
CA VAL A 151 4.39 22.30 1.56
C VAL A 151 3.53 21.05 1.72
N GLY A 152 3.93 19.97 1.06
CA GLY A 152 3.32 18.65 1.15
C GLY A 152 4.09 17.73 2.09
N ILE A 153 3.40 16.74 2.66
CA ILE A 153 4.03 15.66 3.43
C ILE A 153 3.51 14.31 2.91
N VAL A 154 4.40 13.35 2.66
CA VAL A 154 4.02 11.95 2.37
C VAL A 154 4.58 11.04 3.44
N ALA A 155 3.71 10.40 4.22
CA ALA A 155 4.11 9.60 5.38
C ALA A 155 3.29 8.30 5.50
N TYR A 156 3.79 7.34 6.29
CA TYR A 156 3.11 6.08 6.60
C TYR A 156 3.55 5.53 7.95
N GLY A 157 2.90 4.46 8.42
CA GLY A 157 3.23 3.79 9.68
C GLY A 157 3.19 4.74 10.89
N CYS A 158 3.87 4.38 11.97
CA CYS A 158 3.97 5.23 13.17
C CYS A 158 4.46 6.66 12.90
N THR A 159 5.35 6.85 11.92
CA THR A 159 5.94 8.16 11.59
C THR A 159 4.87 9.16 11.14
N SER A 160 3.82 8.67 10.48
CA SER A 160 2.71 9.51 10.03
C SER A 160 1.93 10.19 11.15
N ARG A 161 2.05 9.75 12.41
CA ARG A 161 1.31 10.36 13.52
C ARG A 161 1.82 11.74 13.87
N ALA A 162 3.13 11.98 13.77
CA ALA A 162 3.71 13.30 14.01
C ALA A 162 3.18 14.35 13.01
N VAL A 163 2.69 13.92 11.84
CA VAL A 163 2.16 14.81 10.81
C VAL A 163 0.93 15.58 11.28
N TYR A 164 0.11 15.01 12.16
CA TYR A 164 -1.08 15.71 12.67
C TYR A 164 -0.69 16.98 13.44
N ASP A 165 0.24 16.86 14.39
CA ASP A 165 0.74 18.00 15.16
C ASP A 165 1.50 19.01 14.27
N VAL A 166 2.28 18.52 13.30
CA VAL A 166 3.01 19.37 12.33
C VAL A 166 2.06 20.27 11.54
N VAL A 167 0.92 19.73 11.09
CA VAL A 167 -0.08 20.50 10.34
C VAL A 167 -0.66 21.61 11.22
N GLU A 168 -1.10 21.27 12.43
CA GLU A 168 -1.66 22.25 13.37
C GLU A 168 -0.65 23.38 13.67
N GLU A 169 0.62 23.03 13.92
CA GLU A 169 1.67 24.01 14.20
C GLU A 169 2.06 24.85 12.99
N ALA A 170 2.12 24.27 11.79
CA ALA A 170 2.45 24.99 10.57
C ALA A 170 1.33 25.97 10.17
N GLU A 171 0.07 25.56 10.31
CA GLU A 171 -1.09 26.42 10.08
C GLU A 171 -1.13 27.60 11.06
N ALA A 172 -0.80 27.37 12.35
CA ALA A 172 -0.67 28.44 13.33
C ALA A 172 0.42 29.46 12.97
N LYS A 173 1.43 29.05 12.18
CA LYS A 173 2.49 29.90 11.62
C LYS A 173 2.16 30.48 10.24
N GLY A 174 0.96 30.22 9.72
CA GLY A 174 0.50 30.73 8.42
C GLY A 174 1.11 30.02 7.21
N VAL A 175 1.69 28.82 7.39
CA VAL A 175 2.21 27.99 6.30
C VAL A 175 1.15 26.95 5.93
N PRO A 176 0.55 27.01 4.73
CA PRO A 176 -0.45 26.04 4.33
C PRO A 176 0.24 24.70 4.03
N VAL A 177 -0.05 23.68 4.83
CA VAL A 177 0.51 22.33 4.71
C VAL A 177 -0.58 21.36 4.26
N GLY A 178 -0.21 20.43 3.40
CA GLY A 178 -1.05 19.32 2.98
C GLY A 178 -0.32 18.00 3.20
N TYR A 179 -1.04 16.90 3.36
CA TYR A 179 -0.41 15.59 3.47
C TYR A 179 -1.17 14.49 2.74
N VAL A 180 -0.42 13.48 2.33
CA VAL A 180 -0.90 12.18 1.88
C VAL A 180 -0.32 11.14 2.83
N ARG A 181 -1.16 10.56 3.69
CA ARG A 181 -0.78 9.43 4.52
C ARG A 181 -1.15 8.13 3.86
N LEU A 182 -0.16 7.28 3.63
CA LEU A 182 -0.32 6.01 2.96
C LEU A 182 -0.83 4.96 3.96
N LYS A 183 -2.08 4.51 3.79
CA LYS A 183 -2.57 3.27 4.44
C LYS A 183 -2.24 2.04 3.59
N THR A 184 -2.12 2.21 2.28
CA THR A 184 -1.57 1.21 1.34
C THR A 184 -0.24 1.72 0.80
N LEU A 185 0.82 0.93 0.97
CA LEU A 185 2.14 1.22 0.39
C LEU A 185 2.25 0.68 -1.04
N TRP A 186 1.72 -0.53 -1.26
CA TRP A 186 1.75 -1.21 -2.55
C TRP A 186 0.36 -1.79 -2.87
N PRO A 187 -0.16 -1.64 -4.09
CA PRO A 187 0.37 -0.78 -5.16
C PRO A 187 0.42 0.69 -4.73
N PHE A 188 1.40 1.43 -5.24
CA PHE A 188 1.67 2.80 -4.79
C PHE A 188 0.58 3.75 -5.29
N PRO A 189 -0.02 4.60 -4.43
CA PRO A 189 -1.08 5.54 -4.80
C PRO A 189 -0.54 6.76 -5.54
N GLU A 190 -0.10 6.58 -6.78
CA GLU A 190 0.53 7.64 -7.57
C GLU A 190 -0.36 8.89 -7.71
N GLU A 191 -1.66 8.71 -7.92
CA GLU A 191 -2.60 9.81 -8.18
C GLU A 191 -2.69 10.81 -7.02
N ALA A 192 -2.66 10.33 -5.77
CA ALA A 192 -2.70 11.20 -4.60
C ALA A 192 -1.41 12.03 -4.47
N VAL A 193 -0.26 11.42 -4.76
CA VAL A 193 1.05 12.09 -4.70
C VAL A 193 1.24 13.06 -5.86
N LYS A 194 0.78 12.71 -7.08
CA LYS A 194 0.76 13.62 -8.23
C LYS A 194 -0.05 14.87 -7.92
N LYS A 195 -1.26 14.69 -7.38
CA LYS A 195 -2.14 15.79 -7.01
C LYS A 195 -1.53 16.72 -5.96
N LEU A 196 -0.89 16.15 -4.92
CA LEU A 196 -0.14 16.94 -3.94
C LEU A 196 0.97 17.78 -4.60
N ALA A 197 1.67 17.20 -5.58
CA ALA A 197 2.74 17.86 -6.31
C ALA A 197 2.28 18.90 -7.34
N GLU A 198 0.98 19.02 -7.63
CA GLU A 198 0.44 20.09 -8.47
C GLU A 198 0.44 21.43 -7.75
N THR A 199 0.38 21.43 -6.40
CA THR A 199 0.29 22.65 -5.60
C THR A 199 1.48 22.88 -4.67
N ALA A 200 2.05 21.81 -4.10
CA ALA A 200 3.19 21.94 -3.20
C ALA A 200 4.47 22.28 -3.98
N SER A 201 5.24 23.26 -3.50
CA SER A 201 6.60 23.52 -4.03
C SER A 201 7.64 22.57 -3.45
N LYS A 202 7.38 22.06 -2.25
CA LYS A 202 8.24 21.16 -1.47
C LYS A 202 7.41 20.03 -0.88
N ILE A 203 7.88 18.79 -0.95
CA ILE A 203 7.24 17.61 -0.38
C ILE A 203 8.21 16.92 0.56
N ILE A 204 7.86 16.84 1.84
CA ILE A 204 8.66 16.21 2.88
C ILE A 204 8.25 14.75 3.02
N VAL A 205 9.23 13.85 3.08
CA VAL A 205 9.01 12.42 3.27
C VAL A 205 9.71 11.97 4.55
N PRO A 206 9.01 11.99 5.71
CA PRO A 206 9.56 11.48 6.95
C PRO A 206 9.50 9.95 6.97
N GLU A 207 10.65 9.30 7.18
CA GLU A 207 10.75 7.84 7.27
C GLU A 207 11.78 7.39 8.31
N MET A 208 11.44 6.39 9.13
CA MET A 208 12.40 5.71 10.01
C MET A 208 13.26 4.68 9.28
N ASN A 209 13.85 5.09 8.16
CA ASN A 209 14.80 4.34 7.34
C ASN A 209 15.59 5.31 6.45
N LEU A 210 16.61 4.82 5.74
CA LEU A 210 17.43 5.63 4.84
C LEU A 210 16.83 5.73 3.43
N ARG A 211 15.62 6.31 3.32
CA ARG A 211 14.87 6.56 2.07
C ARG A 211 14.40 5.29 1.36
N GLN A 212 13.15 4.92 1.56
CA GLN A 212 12.52 3.82 0.83
C GLN A 212 11.33 4.35 0.04
N ILE A 213 10.24 4.73 0.70
CA ILE A 213 9.10 5.33 -0.01
C ILE A 213 9.48 6.65 -0.68
N PHE A 214 10.46 7.37 -0.13
CA PHE A 214 11.05 8.56 -0.74
C PHE A 214 11.28 8.42 -2.25
N TYR A 215 11.89 7.32 -2.70
CA TYR A 215 12.22 7.16 -4.13
C TYR A 215 10.97 6.99 -5.01
N GLU A 216 9.89 6.41 -4.49
CA GLU A 216 8.63 6.36 -5.23
C GLU A 216 7.91 7.69 -5.25
N VAL A 217 7.98 8.45 -4.16
CA VAL A 217 7.47 9.82 -4.11
C VAL A 217 8.22 10.66 -5.14
N GLU A 218 9.55 10.66 -5.11
CA GLU A 218 10.41 11.39 -6.05
C GLU A 218 10.10 11.02 -7.52
N ARG A 219 10.02 9.71 -7.82
CA ARG A 219 9.63 9.22 -9.16
C ARG A 219 8.26 9.75 -9.59
N THR A 220 7.29 9.77 -8.67
CA THR A 220 5.90 10.16 -8.97
C THR A 220 5.74 11.66 -9.13
N VAL A 221 6.45 12.43 -8.30
CA VAL A 221 6.49 13.90 -8.35
C VAL A 221 7.08 14.36 -9.69
N GLY A 222 8.14 13.69 -10.15
CA GLY A 222 8.71 13.93 -11.48
C GLY A 222 9.26 15.35 -11.65
N GLY A 223 9.82 15.93 -10.58
CA GLY A 223 10.41 17.27 -10.59
C GLY A 223 9.44 18.44 -10.49
N ARG A 224 8.13 18.20 -10.28
CA ARG A 224 7.14 19.29 -10.05
C ARG A 224 7.32 20.01 -8.72
N ALA A 225 7.85 19.30 -7.72
CA ALA A 225 8.15 19.79 -6.39
C ALA A 225 9.50 19.24 -5.95
N GLU A 226 10.20 19.96 -5.07
CA GLU A 226 11.37 19.42 -4.39
C GLU A 226 10.93 18.31 -3.42
N VAL A 227 11.59 17.15 -3.44
CA VAL A 227 11.30 16.07 -2.48
C VAL A 227 12.40 16.01 -1.43
N VAL A 228 12.04 16.30 -0.18
CA VAL A 228 12.98 16.46 0.93
C VAL A 228 12.82 15.29 1.92
N PRO A 229 13.88 14.53 2.20
CA PRO A 229 13.82 13.43 3.15
C PRO A 229 14.01 13.91 4.59
N VAL A 230 13.22 13.38 5.51
CA VAL A 230 13.49 13.45 6.97
C VAL A 230 13.68 12.03 7.45
N ASN A 231 14.94 11.64 7.71
CA ASN A 231 15.26 10.26 8.03
C ASN A 231 15.82 10.14 9.45
N LYS A 232 15.37 9.12 10.17
CA LYS A 232 15.93 8.75 11.48
C LYS A 232 16.13 7.24 11.54
N ILE A 233 17.22 6.79 12.16
CA ILE A 233 17.54 5.37 12.34
C ILE A 233 18.14 5.13 13.73
N GLY A 234 17.88 3.95 14.29
CA GLY A 234 18.48 3.49 15.55
C GLY A 234 17.66 3.79 16.81
N GLY A 235 17.80 2.92 17.81
CA GLY A 235 17.39 3.19 19.20
C GLY A 235 15.88 3.30 19.50
N GLY A 236 14.99 3.11 18.52
CA GLY A 236 13.55 3.35 18.70
C GLY A 236 13.18 4.82 18.79
N GLU A 237 14.11 5.72 18.42
CA GLU A 237 13.88 7.15 18.46
C GLU A 237 12.95 7.56 17.29
N LEU A 238 11.81 8.16 17.63
CA LEU A 238 10.83 8.62 16.65
C LEU A 238 11.25 9.94 16.03
N ILE A 239 10.80 10.18 14.80
CA ILE A 239 10.85 11.51 14.20
C ILE A 239 9.82 12.38 14.94
N THR A 240 10.25 13.52 15.45
CA THR A 240 9.39 14.45 16.18
C THR A 240 8.71 15.47 15.25
N PRO A 241 7.59 16.06 15.66
CA PRO A 241 6.97 17.16 14.92
C PRO A 241 7.93 18.31 14.63
N GLU A 242 8.80 18.67 15.58
CA GLU A 242 9.75 19.78 15.44
C GLU A 242 10.78 19.53 14.35
N GLU A 243 11.23 18.29 14.17
CA GLU A 243 12.17 17.94 13.09
C GLU A 243 11.55 18.09 11.71
N ILE A 244 10.27 17.69 11.56
CA ILE A 244 9.53 17.86 10.31
C ILE A 244 9.24 19.35 10.09
N LEU A 245 8.79 20.07 11.12
CA LEU A 245 8.47 21.49 11.05
C LEU A 245 9.71 22.33 10.74
N GLY A 246 10.88 21.96 11.25
CA GLY A 246 12.16 22.58 10.89
C GLY A 246 12.38 22.55 9.38
N LYS A 247 12.11 21.42 8.72
CA LYS A 247 12.20 21.30 7.25
C LYS A 247 11.13 22.05 6.48
N ILE A 248 9.95 22.25 7.08
CA ILE A 248 8.89 23.08 6.48
C ILE A 248 9.32 24.55 6.47
N LEU A 249 10.00 25.00 7.52
CA LEU A 249 10.37 26.41 7.73
C LEU A 249 11.75 26.77 7.17
N GLU A 250 12.57 25.80 6.77
CA GLU A 250 13.81 26.05 6.03
C GLU A 250 13.49 26.74 4.69
N GLU A 251 14.02 27.95 4.51
CA GLU A 251 13.95 28.69 3.24
C GLU A 251 14.80 27.99 2.18
N ASP A 252 14.34 28.04 0.93
CA ASP A 252 15.08 27.53 -0.22
C ASP A 252 16.24 28.51 -0.49
N GLU A 253 17.49 28.08 -0.27
CA GLU A 253 18.70 28.87 -0.60
C GLU A 253 18.88 29.09 -2.11
#